data_AF-A0A355KVR6-F1
#
_entry.id   AF-A0A355KVR6-F1
#
_cell.length_a   1.000
_cell.length_b   1.000
_cell.length_c   1.000
_cell.angle_alpha   90.00
_cell.angle_beta   90.00
_cell.angle_gamma   90.00
#
_symmetry.space_group_name_H-M   'P 1'
#
loop_
_entity.id
_entity.type
_entity.pdbx_description
1 polymer ?
#
loop_
_entity_poly.entity_id
_entity_poly.type
_entity_poly.pdbx_seq_one_letter_code
_entity_poly.pdbx_strand_id
1 'polypeptide(L)' 'MQNKDFTLEDLQHTQYYMLCKLNDICEKIGASLILGCGTLLGAIRHNGFIPWDDDIDVLMSN' A
#
# COMPACT_ATOMS: atom_id res chain seq x y z
N MET A 1 13.27 -3.06 -26.34
CA MET A 1 12.48 -3.21 -25.11
C MET A 1 11.06 -2.78 -25.47
N GLN A 2 10.06 -3.62 -25.32
CA GLN A 2 8.67 -3.18 -25.53
C GLN A 2 8.33 -2.21 -24.39
N ASN A 3 7.85 -1.01 -24.71
CA ASN A 3 7.21 -0.14 -23.72
C ASN A 3 5.92 -0.84 -23.32
N LYS A 4 5.93 -1.53 -22.18
CA LYS A 4 4.71 -2.04 -21.57
C LYS A 4 4.05 -0.86 -20.88
N ASP A 5 2.85 -0.50 -21.32
CA ASP A 5 2.04 0.47 -20.60
C ASP A 5 1.64 -0.15 -19.25
N PHE A 6 1.96 0.53 -18.15
CA PHE A 6 1.55 0.11 -16.82
C PHE A 6 0.11 0.51 -16.57
N THR A 7 -0.69 -0.43 -16.09
CA THR A 7 -2.07 -0.15 -15.65
C THR A 7 -2.07 0.34 -14.20
N LEU A 8 -3.18 0.96 -13.77
CA LEU A 8 -3.39 1.28 -12.36
C LEU A 8 -3.38 0.02 -11.49
N GLU A 9 -3.91 -1.09 -12.00
CA GLU A 9 -3.90 -2.38 -11.30
C GLU A 9 -2.46 -2.90 -11.09
N ASP A 10 -1.59 -2.78 -12.09
CA ASP A 10 -0.16 -3.11 -11.94
C ASP A 10 0.50 -2.26 -10.84
N LEU A 11 0.14 -0.98 -10.75
CA LEU A 11 0.64 -0.07 -9.72
C LEU A 11 0.14 -0.48 -8.32
N GLN A 12 -1.16 -0.70 -8.16
CA GLN A 12 -1.77 -1.11 -6.89
C GLN A 12 -1.20 -2.43 -6.38
N HIS A 13 -0.99 -3.42 -7.25
CA HIS A 13 -0.32 -4.68 -6.89
C HIS A 13 1.12 -4.46 -6.42
N THR A 14 1.87 -3.60 -7.11
CA THR A 14 3.25 -3.27 -6.75
C THR A 14 3.30 -2.54 -5.40
N GLN A 15 2.37 -1.61 -5.16
CA GLN A 15 2.26 -0.88 -3.90
C GLN A 15 1.86 -1.78 -2.74
N TYR A 16 0.92 -2.71 -2.94
CA TYR A 16 0.58 -3.68 -1.92
C TYR A 16 1.78 -4.55 -1.54
N TYR A 17 2.55 -5.02 -2.53
CA TYR A 17 3.79 -5.75 -2.27
C TYR A 17 4.77 -4.90 -1.44
N MET A 18 4.97 -3.63 -1.79
CA MET A 18 5.83 -2.71 -1.04
C MET A 18 5.32 -2.48 0.40
N LEU A 19 4.01 -2.35 0.61
CA LEU A 19 3.40 -2.24 1.93
C LEU A 19 3.68 -3.48 2.79
N CYS A 20 3.55 -4.68 2.25
CA CYS A 20 3.91 -5.91 2.96
C CYS A 20 5.40 -5.94 3.33
N LYS A 21 6.29 -5.54 2.41
CA LYS A 21 7.73 -5.45 2.69
C LYS A 21 8.04 -4.40 3.76
N LEU A 22 7.33 -3.28 3.75
CA LEU A 22 7.48 -2.24 4.77
C LEU A 22 7.03 -2.76 6.14
N ASN A 23 5.90 -3.46 6.21
CA ASN A 23 5.42 -4.09 7.44
C ASN A 23 6.44 -5.10 8.00
N ASP A 24 7.01 -5.97 7.16
CA ASP A 24 8.08 -6.91 7.57
C ASP A 24 9.29 -6.18 8.18
N ILE A 25 9.61 -4.99 7.67
CA ILE A 25 10.72 -4.17 8.16
C ILE A 25 10.35 -3.53 9.50
N CYS A 26 9.15 -2.96 9.61
CA CYS A 26 8.62 -2.39 10.85
C CYS A 26 8.63 -3.42 11.99
N GLU A 27 8.14 -4.65 11.74
CA GLU A 27 8.16 -5.74 12.73
C GLU A 27 9.58 -6.07 13.21
N LYS A 28 10.57 -6.07 12.30
CA LYS A 28 11.98 -6.37 12.65
C LYS A 28 12.64 -5.30 13.50
N ILE A 29 12.24 -4.03 13.34
CA ILE A 29 12.83 -2.91 14.08
C ILE A 29 11.99 -2.51 15.30
N GLY A 30 10.89 -3.22 15.57
CA GLY A 30 9.98 -2.93 16.68
C GLY A 30 9.10 -1.70 16.46
N ALA A 31 8.90 -1.26 15.22
CA ALA A 31 8.00 -0.17 14.89
C ALA A 31 6.59 -0.70 14.57
N SER A 32 5.57 0.07 14.92
CA SER A 32 4.19 -0.20 14.52
C SER A 32 3.86 0.53 13.23
N LEU A 33 3.21 -0.16 12.28
CA LEU A 33 2.66 0.39 11.04
C LEU A 33 1.13 0.34 11.08
N ILE A 34 0.49 1.46 10.77
CA ILE A 34 -0.97 1.58 10.70
C ILE A 34 -1.34 2.21 9.35
N LEU A 35 -2.38 1.70 8.69
CA LEU A 35 -2.89 2.32 7.46
C LEU A 35 -3.52 3.69 7.77
N GLY A 36 -3.24 4.68 6.92
CA GLY A 36 -3.76 6.04 7.06
C GLY A 36 -4.72 6.41 5.92
N CYS A 37 -5.41 7.54 6.10
CA CYS A 37 -6.06 8.30 5.03
C CYS A 37 -6.88 7.44 4.02
N GLY A 38 -6.61 7.59 2.72
CA GLY A 38 -7.31 6.88 1.64
C GLY A 38 -7.13 5.38 1.72
N THR A 39 -5.94 4.92 2.10
CA THR A 39 -5.62 3.49 2.24
C THR A 39 -6.44 2.81 3.33
N LEU A 40 -6.57 3.42 4.51
CA LEU A 40 -7.41 2.87 5.58
C LEU A 40 -8.89 2.83 5.16
N LEU A 41 -9.37 3.91 4.54
CA LEU A 41 -10.75 3.96 4.05
C LEU A 41 -11.01 2.91 2.96
N GLY A 42 -10.06 2.72 2.04
CA GLY A 42 -10.12 1.69 1.00
C GLY A 42 -10.22 0.30 1.61
N ALA A 43 -9.32 -0.02 2.55
CA ALA A 43 -9.28 -1.33 3.19
C ALA A 43 -10.61 -1.71 3.84
N ILE A 44 -11.29 -0.74 4.46
CA ILE A 44 -12.60 -0.96 5.12
C ILE A 44 -13.76 -0.94 4.12
N ARG A 45 -13.79 0.01 3.18
CA ARG A 45 -14.95 0.24 2.30
C ARG A 45 -14.99 -0.67 1.08
N HIS A 46 -13.83 -1.01 0.52
CA HIS A 46 -13.67 -1.76 -0.73
C HIS A 46 -12.93 -3.09 -0.55
N ASN A 47 -12.57 -3.46 0.68
CA ASN A 47 -11.74 -4.62 0.98
C ASN A 47 -10.39 -4.61 0.22
N GLY A 48 -9.84 -3.42 -0.04
CA GLY A 48 -8.65 -3.25 -0.88
C GLY A 48 -8.40 -1.77 -1.18
N PHE A 49 -7.81 -1.46 -2.33
CA PHE A 49 -7.67 -0.07 -2.77
C PHE A 49 -9.03 0.56 -3.08
N ILE A 50 -9.10 1.90 -2.98
CA ILE A 50 -10.14 2.64 -3.69
C ILE A 50 -9.88 2.45 -5.20
N PRO A 51 -10.89 2.20 -6.05
CA PRO A 51 -10.64 1.81 -7.45
C PRO A 51 -9.82 2.81 -8.30
N TRP A 52 -9.70 4.06 -7.85
CA TRP A 52 -8.96 5.11 -8.51
C TRP A 52 -7.77 5.65 -7.68
N ASP A 53 -7.46 5.04 -6.52
CA ASP A 53 -6.27 5.40 -5.74
C ASP A 53 -5.01 4.93 -6.45
N ASP A 54 -3.98 5.78 -6.44
CA ASP A 54 -2.66 5.52 -7.02
C ASP A 54 -1.53 5.61 -5.98
N ASP A 55 -1.84 5.69 -4.69
CA ASP A 55 -0.88 5.73 -3.58
C ASP A 55 -1.28 4.89 -2.35
N ILE A 56 -0.35 4.80 -1.39
CA ILE A 56 -0.56 4.19 -0.07
C ILE A 56 -0.07 5.16 1.00
N ASP A 57 -0.94 5.45 1.95
CA ASP A 57 -0.66 6.21 3.16
C ASP A 57 -0.51 5.29 4.37
N VAL A 58 0.59 5.45 5.13
CA VAL A 58 0.83 4.77 6.40
C VAL A 58 1.27 5.74 7.49
N LEU A 59 0.89 5.44 8.72
CA LEU A 59 1.37 6.07 9.94
C LEU A 59 2.31 5.10 10.66
N MET A 60 3.42 5.63 11.19
CA MET A 60 4.42 4.84 11.90
C MET A 60 4.63 5.37 13.32
N SER A 61 4.85 4.47 14.27
CA SER A 61 5.21 4.79 15.65
C SER A 61 6.20 3.77 16.22
N ASN A 62 6.87 4.15 17.32
CA ASN A 62 7.82 3.33 18.06
C ASN A 62 7.18 2.73 19.31
#